data_AF-A0A1K1Q9F0-F1
#
_entry.id   AF-A0A1K1Q9F0-F1
#
_cell.length_a   1.000
_cell.length_b   1.000
_cell.length_c   1.000
_cell.angle_alpha   90.00
_cell.angle_beta   90.00
_cell.angle_gamma   90.00
#
_symmetry.space_group_name_H-M   'P 1'
#
loop_
_entity.id
_entity.type
_entity.pdbx_description
1 polymer ?
#
loop_
_entity_poly.entity_id
_entity_poly.type
_entity_poly.pdbx_seq_one_letter_code
_entity_poly.pdbx_strand_id
1 'polypeptide(L)'
;MNAMFRWCLYVSILAALTLSWPAAAGAHANMEMSSSLLAPAAQPGSASGDNADTQAHLHDEHMHHGTDQRAVARHLLRTADLLAAVLVLGFLGYRYWIWTGRQAPLGFSLRVERRLLLVAGALSLLTGFLEVWLQVEQLSGPGMQSASERFFLLLTSTWIGTAAWMRPLLAGFLLFLTCSRDQESLKWIKGLIVVLWAALSPLTGHAAGTSDGAAAAVGGHLLHLIAAGLWFGGLIGIFAATFARKPSVENIRDWNQSISRFSKLTLLIVPLMGATGAGLAIARLHAATELLDSRYGKLVLLKGAILLVVIGIGVFHRRVWLPRLQPLLEQEGTEREQAIGRFINGVQLELVLALAAFIAAGMLSTTSPSQASAEPLYWHVMGEEAHMSLRIKPESGGGHSIKLDSWLPSELEAPVEPKVEAAPLASPDTEPQSIPLELKVSGPDPYGFEGFDKFTYESVNRAYRFGGSGSWRIIVSFSDSQGQLHRYEKVVDLP
;
A
#
# COMPACT_ATOMS: atom_id res chain seq x y z
N MET A 1 -15.28 -30.19 26.95
CA MET A 1 -15.96 -28.93 26.59
C MET A 1 -14.99 -27.78 26.23
N ASN A 2 -13.73 -27.77 26.67
CA ASN A 2 -12.82 -26.59 26.55
C ASN A 2 -12.20 -26.27 25.17
N ALA A 3 -12.06 -27.23 24.25
CA ALA A 3 -11.36 -26.98 22.97
C ALA A 3 -12.21 -26.20 21.93
N MET A 4 -13.53 -26.41 21.94
CA MET A 4 -14.46 -25.72 21.03
C MET A 4 -14.69 -24.27 21.49
N PHE A 5 -14.70 -24.04 22.80
CA PHE A 5 -14.76 -22.70 23.38
C PHE A 5 -13.47 -21.92 23.08
N ARG A 6 -12.29 -22.56 23.20
CA ARG A 6 -11.02 -21.95 22.77
C ARG A 6 -10.99 -21.65 21.28
N TRP A 7 -11.44 -22.54 20.41
CA TRP A 7 -11.46 -22.31 18.96
C TRP A 7 -12.45 -21.20 18.56
N CYS A 8 -13.65 -21.17 19.16
CA CYS A 8 -14.57 -20.04 19.01
C CYS A 8 -13.97 -18.75 19.56
N LEU A 9 -13.30 -18.77 20.72
CA LEU A 9 -12.63 -17.60 21.28
C LEU A 9 -11.50 -17.11 20.35
N TYR A 10 -10.71 -17.99 19.74
CA TYR A 10 -9.63 -17.60 18.81
C TYR A 10 -10.16 -17.09 17.47
N VAL A 11 -11.20 -17.72 16.91
CA VAL A 11 -11.86 -17.23 15.68
C VAL A 11 -12.60 -15.91 15.95
N SER A 12 -13.21 -15.76 17.12
CA SER A 12 -13.84 -14.51 17.57
C SER A 12 -12.82 -13.44 17.91
N ILE A 13 -11.62 -13.77 18.40
CA ILE A 13 -10.51 -12.82 18.62
C ILE A 13 -9.90 -12.41 17.27
N LEU A 14 -9.74 -13.33 16.31
CA LEU A 14 -9.32 -13.00 14.93
C LEU A 14 -10.35 -12.12 14.20
N ALA A 15 -11.65 -12.37 14.39
CA ALA A 15 -12.72 -11.54 13.86
C ALA A 15 -12.87 -10.21 14.63
N ALA A 16 -12.62 -10.19 15.94
CA ALA A 16 -12.65 -8.97 16.74
C ALA A 16 -11.43 -8.08 16.46
N LEU A 17 -10.24 -8.62 16.24
CA LEU A 17 -9.05 -7.84 15.86
C LEU A 17 -9.18 -7.21 14.47
N THR A 18 -10.05 -7.72 13.59
CA THR A 18 -10.44 -7.04 12.35
C THR A 18 -11.52 -5.97 12.53
N LEU A 19 -12.19 -5.94 13.69
CA LEU A 19 -13.34 -5.05 13.98
C LEU A 19 -13.10 -4.06 15.14
N SER A 20 -12.04 -4.23 15.94
CA SER A 20 -11.74 -3.40 17.10
C SER A 20 -10.29 -2.91 17.07
N TRP A 21 -10.04 -1.92 16.22
CA TRP A 21 -9.04 -0.91 16.53
C TRP A 21 -9.79 0.27 17.18
N PRO A 22 -9.54 0.63 18.45
CA PRO A 22 -10.12 1.83 18.99
C PRO A 22 -9.43 3.04 18.34
N ALA A 23 -10.22 3.86 17.68
CA ALA A 23 -9.90 5.26 17.46
C ALA A 23 -9.44 5.84 18.80
N ALA A 24 -8.23 6.42 18.82
CA ALA A 24 -7.76 7.18 19.96
C ALA A 24 -8.77 8.31 20.22
N ALA A 25 -9.54 8.13 21.29
CA ALA A 25 -10.48 9.11 21.79
C ALA A 25 -9.72 10.38 22.17
N GLY A 26 -10.22 11.53 21.71
CA GLY A 26 -9.81 12.83 22.18
C GLY A 26 -9.98 12.91 23.69
N ALA A 27 -8.88 13.16 24.39
CA ALA A 27 -8.91 13.56 25.79
C ALA A 27 -9.12 15.07 25.84
N HIS A 28 -10.39 15.49 25.90
CA HIS A 28 -10.76 16.74 26.54
C HIS A 28 -10.40 16.64 28.03
N ALA A 29 -9.32 17.30 28.43
CA ALA A 29 -9.07 17.59 29.83
C ALA A 29 -9.66 18.98 30.13
N ASN A 30 -10.84 18.98 30.75
CA ASN A 30 -11.30 20.12 31.55
C ASN A 30 -10.28 20.34 32.67
N MET A 31 -9.68 21.53 32.73
CA MET A 31 -8.99 21.98 33.92
C MET A 31 -9.74 23.18 34.49
N GLU A 32 -10.30 22.97 35.67
CA GLU A 32 -10.96 23.96 36.51
C GLU A 32 -10.02 25.12 36.82
N MET A 33 -10.49 26.32 36.52
CA MET A 33 -10.61 27.46 37.43
C MET A 33 -9.65 27.50 38.64
N SER A 34 -8.58 28.29 38.53
CA SER A 34 -8.04 29.03 39.69
C SER A 34 -7.48 30.38 39.27
N SER A 35 -7.90 31.39 40.03
CA SER A 35 -7.75 32.84 39.98
C SER A 35 -6.33 33.42 40.04
N SER A 36 -6.25 34.73 39.71
CA SER A 36 -5.16 35.73 39.91
C SER A 36 -4.45 36.09 38.58
N LEU A 37 -4.36 37.34 38.07
CA LEU A 37 -4.49 38.70 38.60
C LEU A 37 -4.95 39.69 37.51
N LEU A 38 -5.61 40.77 37.96
CA LEU A 38 -5.80 42.12 37.37
C LEU A 38 -4.56 42.63 36.58
N ALA A 39 -4.54 43.53 35.59
CA ALA A 39 -5.41 44.47 34.85
C ALA A 39 -4.42 45.33 33.98
N PRO A 40 -4.80 46.40 33.23
CA PRO A 40 -5.93 46.63 32.33
C PRO A 40 -5.50 47.08 30.91
N ALA A 41 -6.51 47.25 30.05
CA ALA A 41 -6.44 47.83 28.70
C ALA A 41 -6.04 49.32 28.67
N ALA A 42 -5.43 49.73 27.56
CA ALA A 42 -5.38 51.13 27.10
C ALA A 42 -5.71 51.17 25.59
N GLN A 43 -6.64 52.06 25.21
CA GLN A 43 -7.05 52.35 23.82
C GLN A 43 -6.19 53.47 23.17
N PRO A 44 -6.59 54.12 22.04
CA PRO A 44 -5.86 54.09 20.78
C PRO A 44 -5.12 55.41 20.49
N GLY A 45 -4.07 55.36 19.67
CA GLY A 45 -3.25 56.53 19.34
C GLY A 45 -2.77 56.51 17.89
N SER A 46 -3.13 57.57 17.18
CA SER A 46 -2.96 57.89 15.78
C SER A 46 -1.52 58.10 15.27
N ALA A 47 -1.36 57.84 13.96
CA ALA A 47 -0.69 58.65 12.94
C ALA A 47 0.65 58.20 12.33
N SER A 48 0.58 58.05 11.00
CA SER A 48 1.54 58.38 9.94
C SER A 48 2.81 57.54 9.75
N GLY A 49 2.93 56.98 8.55
CA GLY A 49 4.18 56.52 7.96
C GLY A 49 3.93 55.58 6.79
N ASP A 50 3.91 56.14 5.58
CA ASP A 50 3.89 55.44 4.29
C ASP A 50 4.88 54.26 4.25
N ASN A 51 4.43 53.11 3.74
CA ASN A 51 5.16 52.30 2.77
C ASN A 51 4.20 51.26 2.17
N ALA A 52 4.08 51.30 0.85
CA ALA A 52 3.32 50.36 0.05
C ALA A 52 4.03 49.00 0.06
N ASP A 53 3.69 48.14 1.01
CA ASP A 53 3.94 46.70 0.92
C ASP A 53 2.73 46.06 0.24
N THR A 54 2.92 45.68 -1.02
CA THR A 54 2.06 44.73 -1.72
C THR A 54 2.15 43.40 -0.97
N GLN A 55 1.28 43.20 0.02
CA GLN A 55 1.07 41.91 0.65
C GLN A 55 0.59 40.93 -0.42
N ALA A 56 1.54 40.15 -0.94
CA ALA A 56 1.23 38.88 -1.57
C ALA A 56 0.43 38.07 -0.54
N HIS A 57 -0.87 37.91 -0.79
CA HIS A 57 -1.74 37.04 -0.02
C HIS A 57 -1.23 35.61 -0.15
N LEU A 58 -0.33 35.22 0.75
CA LEU A 58 0.04 33.84 1.03
C LEU A 58 -1.20 33.18 1.64
N HIS A 59 -2.04 32.60 0.80
CA HIS A 59 -2.93 31.53 1.23
C HIS A 59 -2.04 30.33 1.57
N ASP A 60 -1.54 30.28 2.80
CA ASP A 60 -1.26 29.01 3.47
C ASP A 60 -2.63 28.35 3.68
N GLU A 61 -3.11 27.68 2.63
CA GLU A 61 -4.24 26.77 2.72
C GLU A 61 -3.88 25.69 3.74
N HIS A 62 -4.43 25.82 4.95
CA HIS A 62 -4.55 24.74 5.92
C HIS A 62 -5.40 23.59 5.34
N MET A 63 -4.82 22.82 4.42
CA MET A 63 -5.45 21.63 3.83
C MET A 63 -5.36 20.46 4.80
N HIS A 64 -6.49 20.28 5.50
CA HIS A 64 -7.19 19.00 5.70
C HIS A 64 -6.72 18.04 6.81
N HIS A 65 -7.43 18.10 7.94
CA HIS A 65 -7.63 16.93 8.82
C HIS A 65 -8.50 15.81 8.19
N GLY A 66 -9.15 16.05 7.05
CA GLY A 66 -10.02 15.07 6.37
C GLY A 66 -9.33 14.15 5.35
N THR A 67 -8.15 14.51 4.86
CA THR A 67 -7.37 13.71 3.90
C THR A 67 -6.76 12.48 4.55
N ASP A 68 -6.34 12.59 5.81
CA ASP A 68 -5.67 11.52 6.55
C ASP A 68 -6.63 10.35 6.86
N GLN A 69 -7.86 10.66 7.30
CA GLN A 69 -8.88 9.62 7.57
C GLN A 69 -9.32 8.85 6.32
N ARG A 70 -9.48 9.54 5.18
CA ARG A 70 -9.85 8.91 3.90
C ARG A 70 -8.70 8.07 3.34
N ALA A 71 -7.46 8.51 3.51
CA ALA A 71 -6.29 7.72 3.14
C ALA A 71 -6.23 6.43 3.97
N VAL A 72 -6.35 6.54 5.30
CA VAL A 72 -6.40 5.39 6.21
C VAL A 72 -7.54 4.43 5.83
N ALA A 73 -8.75 4.94 5.57
CA ALA A 73 -9.89 4.11 5.17
C ALA A 73 -9.60 3.29 3.90
N ARG A 74 -9.06 3.91 2.83
CA ARG A 74 -8.70 3.19 1.61
C ARG A 74 -7.63 2.13 1.85
N HIS A 75 -6.63 2.42 2.68
CA HIS A 75 -5.63 1.43 3.03
C HIS A 75 -6.25 0.23 3.75
N LEU A 76 -7.16 0.46 4.70
CA LEU A 76 -7.87 -0.61 5.40
C LEU A 76 -8.71 -1.47 4.45
N LEU A 77 -9.46 -0.86 3.53
CA LEU A 77 -10.24 -1.59 2.52
C LEU A 77 -9.34 -2.47 1.64
N ARG A 78 -8.24 -1.90 1.15
CA ARG A 78 -7.27 -2.61 0.33
C ARG A 78 -6.60 -3.76 1.08
N THR A 79 -6.26 -3.55 2.35
CA THR A 79 -5.69 -4.59 3.22
C THR A 79 -6.68 -5.71 3.47
N ALA A 80 -7.96 -5.38 3.68
CA ALA A 80 -9.02 -6.37 3.88
C ALA A 80 -9.19 -7.28 2.65
N ASP A 81 -9.17 -6.70 1.45
CA ASP A 81 -9.27 -7.47 0.20
C ASP A 81 -8.06 -8.35 -0.06
N LEU A 82 -6.87 -7.82 0.19
CA LEU A 82 -5.63 -8.59 0.12
C LEU A 82 -5.65 -9.77 1.08
N LEU A 83 -6.09 -9.55 2.31
CA LEU A 83 -6.19 -10.60 3.33
C LEU A 83 -7.21 -11.66 2.89
N ALA A 84 -8.37 -11.25 2.36
CA ALA A 84 -9.37 -12.18 1.84
C ALA A 84 -8.80 -13.07 0.72
N ALA A 85 -8.11 -12.48 -0.26
CA ALA A 85 -7.49 -13.23 -1.35
C ALA A 85 -6.43 -14.22 -0.85
N VAL A 86 -5.56 -13.79 0.08
CA VAL A 86 -4.52 -14.64 0.70
C VAL A 86 -5.13 -15.79 1.50
N LEU A 87 -6.20 -15.53 2.25
CA LEU A 87 -6.91 -16.55 3.03
C LEU A 87 -7.61 -17.58 2.13
N VAL A 88 -8.30 -17.13 1.06
CA VAL A 88 -8.92 -18.04 0.09
C VAL A 88 -7.85 -18.88 -0.63
N LEU A 89 -6.76 -18.24 -1.07
CA LEU A 89 -5.64 -18.92 -1.73
C LEU A 89 -5.01 -19.97 -0.81
N GLY A 90 -4.72 -19.59 0.42
CA GLY A 90 -4.15 -20.49 1.42
C GLY A 90 -5.08 -21.64 1.79
N PHE A 91 -6.38 -21.36 1.92
CA PHE A 91 -7.40 -22.37 2.22
C PHE A 91 -7.49 -23.42 1.12
N LEU A 92 -7.63 -22.97 -0.14
CA LEU A 92 -7.72 -23.86 -1.30
C LEU A 92 -6.41 -24.61 -1.53
N GLY A 93 -5.27 -23.92 -1.42
CA GLY A 93 -3.95 -24.51 -1.53
C GLY A 93 -3.75 -25.66 -0.54
N TYR A 94 -4.10 -25.45 0.72
CA TYR A 94 -4.01 -26.51 1.73
C TYR A 94 -4.97 -27.66 1.44
N ARG A 95 -6.25 -27.35 1.20
CA ARG A 95 -7.31 -28.36 1.04
C ARG A 95 -7.09 -29.28 -0.16
N TYR A 96 -6.64 -28.75 -1.30
CA TYR A 96 -6.60 -29.49 -2.57
C TYR A 96 -5.22 -30.03 -2.95
N TRP A 97 -4.12 -29.43 -2.46
CA TRP A 97 -2.76 -29.88 -2.79
C TRP A 97 -2.00 -30.47 -1.59
N ILE A 98 -2.21 -29.94 -0.39
CA ILE A 98 -1.44 -30.37 0.79
C ILE A 98 -2.15 -31.50 1.55
N TRP A 99 -3.47 -31.39 1.74
CA TRP A 99 -4.26 -32.39 2.46
C TRP A 99 -4.52 -33.64 1.60
N THR A 100 -4.37 -34.82 2.21
CA THR A 100 -4.60 -36.13 1.57
C THR A 100 -5.62 -37.00 2.26
N GLY A 101 -6.01 -36.65 3.48
CA GLY A 101 -6.89 -37.46 4.29
C GLY A 101 -8.29 -37.54 3.72
N ARG A 102 -8.94 -38.69 3.90
CA ARG A 102 -10.32 -38.93 3.42
C ARG A 102 -11.33 -37.95 4.01
N GLN A 103 -11.13 -37.57 5.27
CA GLN A 103 -11.95 -36.58 5.96
C GLN A 103 -11.20 -35.26 6.04
N ALA A 104 -11.88 -34.16 5.75
CA ALA A 104 -11.27 -32.84 5.87
C ALA A 104 -10.95 -32.52 7.34
N PRO A 105 -9.82 -31.87 7.63
CA PRO A 105 -9.49 -31.47 8.99
C PRO A 105 -10.48 -30.41 9.48
N LEU A 106 -10.55 -30.23 10.80
CA LEU A 106 -11.41 -29.23 11.44
C LEU A 106 -11.20 -27.86 10.77
N GLY A 107 -12.29 -27.19 10.39
CA GLY A 107 -12.20 -25.90 9.72
C GLY A 107 -11.95 -25.94 8.21
N PHE A 108 -11.61 -27.08 7.60
CA PHE A 108 -11.33 -27.18 6.15
C PHE A 108 -12.39 -27.98 5.36
N SER A 109 -13.60 -28.10 5.91
CA SER A 109 -14.73 -28.75 5.23
C SER A 109 -15.27 -27.91 4.05
N LEU A 110 -15.98 -28.55 3.11
CA LEU A 110 -16.69 -27.86 2.02
C LEU A 110 -17.67 -26.79 2.53
N ARG A 111 -18.28 -26.99 3.71
CA ARG A 111 -19.16 -25.97 4.31
C ARG A 111 -18.39 -24.72 4.70
N VAL A 112 -17.17 -24.87 5.21
CA VAL A 112 -16.32 -23.74 5.55
C VAL A 112 -15.78 -23.07 4.30
N GLU A 113 -15.41 -23.85 3.27
CA GLU A 113 -15.03 -23.31 1.95
C GLU A 113 -16.12 -22.39 1.39
N ARG A 114 -17.38 -22.85 1.37
CA ARG A 114 -18.51 -22.04 0.91
C ARG A 114 -18.70 -20.77 1.74
N ARG A 115 -18.60 -20.86 3.07
CA ARG A 115 -18.71 -19.69 3.96
C ARG A 115 -17.58 -18.70 3.74
N LEU A 116 -16.35 -19.19 3.60
CA LEU A 116 -15.18 -18.36 3.32
C LEU A 116 -15.35 -17.63 1.99
N LEU A 117 -15.77 -18.33 0.93
CA LEU A 117 -16.00 -17.72 -0.39
C LEU A 117 -17.15 -16.72 -0.37
N LEU A 118 -18.24 -16.98 0.35
CA LEU A 118 -19.34 -16.05 0.52
C LEU A 118 -18.91 -14.78 1.26
N VAL A 119 -18.21 -14.93 2.39
CA VAL A 119 -17.72 -13.80 3.19
C VAL A 119 -16.68 -13.01 2.40
N ALA A 120 -15.71 -13.67 1.77
CA ALA A 120 -14.68 -13.02 0.96
C ALA A 120 -15.26 -12.32 -0.27
N GLY A 121 -16.26 -12.92 -0.93
CA GLY A 121 -16.96 -12.32 -2.07
C GLY A 121 -17.80 -11.11 -1.67
N ALA A 122 -18.56 -11.20 -0.57
CA ALA A 122 -19.33 -10.08 -0.03
C ALA A 122 -18.43 -8.94 0.45
N LEU A 123 -17.33 -9.27 1.13
CA LEU A 123 -16.32 -8.30 1.53
C LEU A 123 -15.74 -7.59 0.30
N SER A 124 -15.27 -8.34 -0.70
CA SER A 124 -14.67 -7.78 -1.93
C SER A 124 -15.64 -6.92 -2.74
N LEU A 125 -16.93 -7.26 -2.73
CA LEU A 125 -17.97 -6.42 -3.33
C LEU A 125 -18.08 -5.09 -2.60
N LEU A 126 -18.20 -5.13 -1.27
CA LEU A 126 -18.36 -3.94 -0.44
C LEU A 126 -17.14 -3.01 -0.52
N THR A 127 -15.95 -3.56 -0.31
CA THR A 127 -14.67 -2.84 -0.33
C THR A 127 -14.38 -2.29 -1.73
N GLY A 128 -14.55 -3.09 -2.79
CA GLY A 128 -14.30 -2.66 -4.16
C GLY A 128 -15.19 -1.48 -4.59
N PHE A 129 -16.48 -1.53 -4.28
CA PHE A 129 -17.39 -0.41 -4.57
C PHE A 129 -17.06 0.83 -3.73
N LEU A 130 -16.72 0.65 -2.46
CA LEU A 130 -16.34 1.76 -1.58
C LEU A 130 -15.00 2.39 -1.99
N GLU A 131 -14.04 1.60 -2.47
CA GLU A 131 -12.77 2.10 -3.04
C GLU A 131 -13.03 2.98 -4.27
N VAL A 132 -13.88 2.52 -5.20
CA VAL A 132 -14.27 3.32 -6.38
C VAL A 132 -14.97 4.61 -5.95
N TRP A 133 -15.89 4.53 -4.99
CA TRP A 133 -16.61 5.70 -4.49
C TRP A 133 -15.68 6.74 -3.85
N LEU A 134 -14.80 6.30 -2.95
CA LEU A 134 -13.79 7.17 -2.32
C LEU A 134 -12.87 7.81 -3.36
N GLN A 135 -12.61 7.12 -4.48
CA GLN A 135 -11.83 7.67 -5.58
C GLN A 135 -12.61 8.73 -6.38
N VAL A 136 -13.91 8.55 -6.60
CA VAL A 136 -14.78 9.57 -7.23
C VAL A 136 -14.81 10.84 -6.41
N GLU A 137 -14.97 10.73 -5.09
CA GLU A 137 -14.98 11.89 -4.20
C GLU A 137 -13.66 12.67 -4.29
N GLN A 138 -12.53 11.97 -4.36
CA GLN A 138 -11.20 12.61 -4.47
C GLN A 138 -10.95 13.29 -5.80
N LEU A 139 -11.55 12.78 -6.86
CA LEU A 139 -11.49 13.39 -8.18
C LEU A 139 -12.65 14.37 -8.39
N SER A 140 -13.17 15.00 -7.34
CA SER A 140 -14.24 16.01 -7.45
C SER A 140 -13.67 17.42 -7.52
N GLY A 141 -14.12 18.19 -8.51
CA GLY A 141 -13.82 19.61 -8.65
C GLY A 141 -15.00 20.38 -9.25
N PRO A 142 -15.02 21.72 -9.13
CA PRO A 142 -15.99 22.57 -9.82
C PRO A 142 -15.95 22.33 -11.34
N GLY A 143 -17.11 22.40 -12.01
CA GLY A 143 -17.20 22.21 -13.47
C GLY A 143 -17.09 20.75 -13.95
N MET A 144 -16.89 19.79 -13.05
CA MET A 144 -16.73 18.38 -13.41
C MET A 144 -18.09 17.66 -13.54
N GLN A 145 -18.10 16.54 -14.30
CA GLN A 145 -19.26 15.66 -14.47
C GLN A 145 -19.93 15.27 -13.14
N SER A 146 -21.21 14.87 -13.22
CA SER A 146 -21.95 14.41 -12.04
C SER A 146 -21.22 13.26 -11.33
N ALA A 147 -21.37 13.15 -10.00
CA ALA A 147 -20.71 12.08 -9.24
C ALA A 147 -21.05 10.68 -9.77
N SER A 148 -22.28 10.50 -10.26
CA SER A 148 -22.72 9.26 -10.93
C SER A 148 -21.97 8.98 -12.22
N GLU A 149 -21.82 9.96 -13.10
CA GLU A 149 -21.09 9.78 -14.37
C GLU A 149 -19.63 9.40 -14.12
N ARG A 150 -18.98 10.08 -13.16
CA ARG A 150 -17.60 9.75 -12.75
C ARG A 150 -17.51 8.36 -12.13
N PHE A 151 -18.47 7.98 -11.30
CA PHE A 151 -18.54 6.63 -10.75
C PHE A 151 -18.65 5.58 -11.85
N PHE A 152 -19.55 5.76 -12.83
CA PHE A 152 -19.69 4.84 -13.96
C PHE A 152 -18.43 4.80 -14.83
N LEU A 153 -17.82 5.96 -15.10
CA LEU A 153 -16.56 6.05 -15.85
C LEU A 153 -15.43 5.30 -15.14
N LEU A 154 -15.23 5.54 -13.84
CA LEU A 154 -14.19 4.86 -13.06
C LEU A 154 -14.46 3.35 -13.00
N LEU A 155 -15.71 2.94 -12.81
CA LEU A 155 -16.08 1.53 -12.70
C LEU A 155 -15.81 0.74 -13.99
N THR A 156 -15.98 1.37 -15.16
CA THR A 156 -15.90 0.71 -16.47
C THR A 156 -14.59 0.92 -17.20
N SER A 157 -13.94 2.06 -17.00
CA SER A 157 -12.78 2.49 -17.80
C SER A 157 -11.45 2.41 -17.05
N THR A 158 -11.46 1.95 -15.80
CA THR A 158 -10.22 1.85 -15.00
C THR A 158 -9.95 0.43 -14.52
N TRP A 159 -8.68 0.13 -14.22
CA TRP A 159 -8.28 -1.12 -13.58
C TRP A 159 -8.87 -1.29 -12.18
N ILE A 160 -9.05 -0.18 -11.43
CA ILE A 160 -9.70 -0.19 -10.11
C ILE A 160 -11.16 -0.62 -10.24
N GLY A 161 -11.89 -0.03 -11.19
CA GLY A 161 -13.25 -0.44 -11.51
C GLY A 161 -13.33 -1.90 -11.94
N THR A 162 -12.45 -2.31 -12.87
CA THR A 162 -12.32 -3.70 -13.34
C THR A 162 -12.13 -4.69 -12.19
N ALA A 163 -11.22 -4.38 -11.26
CA ALA A 163 -10.99 -5.23 -10.10
C ALA A 163 -12.22 -5.29 -9.16
N ALA A 164 -12.95 -4.17 -8.98
CA ALA A 164 -14.09 -4.10 -8.08
C ALA A 164 -15.22 -5.08 -8.45
N TRP A 165 -15.51 -5.28 -9.74
CA TRP A 165 -16.51 -6.28 -10.17
C TRP A 165 -15.91 -7.66 -10.45
N MET A 166 -14.63 -7.76 -10.85
CA MET A 166 -14.00 -9.07 -11.09
C MET A 166 -13.82 -9.89 -9.81
N ARG A 167 -13.43 -9.28 -8.68
CA ARG A 167 -13.26 -10.01 -7.40
C ARG A 167 -14.52 -10.78 -6.97
N PRO A 168 -15.71 -10.15 -6.83
CA PRO A 168 -16.92 -10.87 -6.45
C PRO A 168 -17.40 -11.87 -7.52
N LEU A 169 -17.16 -11.62 -8.82
CA LEU A 169 -17.47 -12.60 -9.86
C LEU A 169 -16.59 -13.86 -9.77
N LEU A 170 -15.29 -13.70 -9.55
CA LEU A 170 -14.37 -14.82 -9.33
C LEU A 170 -14.75 -15.59 -8.06
N ALA A 171 -15.14 -14.89 -6.99
CA ALA A 171 -15.64 -15.51 -5.76
C ALA A 171 -16.94 -16.31 -6.00
N GLY A 172 -17.88 -15.75 -6.76
CA GLY A 172 -19.13 -16.42 -7.16
C GLY A 172 -18.87 -17.66 -8.02
N PHE A 173 -17.91 -17.57 -8.94
CA PHE A 173 -17.52 -18.71 -9.79
C PHE A 173 -16.83 -19.81 -8.97
N LEU A 174 -15.94 -19.46 -8.03
CA LEU A 174 -15.38 -20.43 -7.07
C LEU A 174 -16.48 -21.09 -6.23
N LEU A 175 -17.47 -20.32 -5.79
CA LEU A 175 -18.60 -20.84 -5.01
C LEU A 175 -19.42 -21.83 -5.85
N PHE A 176 -19.71 -21.48 -7.11
CA PHE A 176 -20.37 -22.37 -8.06
C PHE A 176 -19.61 -23.69 -8.23
N LEU A 177 -18.29 -23.63 -8.47
CA LEU A 177 -17.45 -24.83 -8.57
C LEU A 177 -17.42 -25.65 -7.28
N THR A 178 -17.57 -25.00 -6.11
CA THR A 178 -17.64 -25.67 -4.78
C THR A 178 -18.99 -26.35 -4.52
N CYS A 179 -20.01 -26.02 -5.32
CA CYS A 179 -21.30 -26.70 -5.29
C CYS A 179 -21.32 -27.95 -6.19
N SER A 180 -20.39 -28.08 -7.14
CA SER A 180 -20.25 -29.27 -8.00
C SER A 180 -19.91 -30.54 -7.20
N ARG A 181 -20.18 -31.73 -7.75
CA ARG A 181 -19.89 -33.01 -7.07
C ARG A 181 -18.43 -33.45 -7.24
N ASP A 182 -17.81 -33.08 -8.37
CA ASP A 182 -16.44 -33.46 -8.73
C ASP A 182 -15.43 -32.36 -8.36
N GLN A 183 -15.08 -32.31 -7.07
CA GLN A 183 -14.19 -31.28 -6.53
C GLN A 183 -12.71 -31.49 -6.92
N GLU A 184 -12.30 -32.73 -7.15
CA GLU A 184 -10.90 -33.08 -7.45
C GLU A 184 -10.54 -32.70 -8.89
N SER A 185 -11.41 -32.96 -9.86
CA SER A 185 -11.15 -32.59 -11.26
C SER A 185 -11.12 -31.06 -11.45
N LEU A 186 -11.85 -30.31 -10.62
CA LEU A 186 -11.95 -28.85 -10.72
C LEU A 186 -10.82 -28.10 -9.98
N LYS A 187 -9.93 -28.78 -9.27
CA LYS A 187 -8.94 -28.09 -8.42
C LYS A 187 -8.01 -27.17 -9.21
N TRP A 188 -7.57 -27.56 -10.41
CA TRP A 188 -6.71 -26.71 -11.24
C TRP A 188 -7.44 -25.44 -11.71
N ILE A 189 -8.73 -25.55 -12.04
CA ILE A 189 -9.56 -24.40 -12.39
C ILE A 189 -9.72 -23.48 -11.18
N LYS A 190 -10.00 -24.02 -9.99
CA LYS A 190 -10.05 -23.25 -8.74
C LYS A 190 -8.72 -22.55 -8.44
N GLY A 191 -7.61 -23.24 -8.65
CA GLY A 191 -6.26 -22.71 -8.52
C GLY A 191 -6.00 -21.53 -9.44
N LEU A 192 -6.37 -21.66 -10.72
CA LEU A 192 -6.25 -20.56 -11.68
C LEU A 192 -7.10 -19.36 -11.27
N ILE A 193 -8.37 -19.57 -10.89
CA ILE A 193 -9.28 -18.47 -10.49
C ILE A 193 -8.76 -17.72 -9.27
N VAL A 194 -8.25 -18.41 -8.25
CA VAL A 194 -7.73 -17.73 -7.05
C VAL A 194 -6.42 -16.99 -7.32
N VAL A 195 -5.59 -17.48 -8.25
CA VAL A 195 -4.41 -16.76 -8.74
C VAL A 195 -4.82 -15.50 -9.53
N LEU A 196 -5.84 -15.59 -10.38
CA LEU A 196 -6.40 -14.43 -11.09
C LEU A 196 -6.95 -13.39 -10.11
N TRP A 197 -7.65 -13.83 -9.06
CA TRP A 197 -8.10 -12.93 -8.00
C TRP A 197 -6.92 -12.24 -7.32
N ALA A 198 -5.90 -12.99 -6.90
CA ALA A 198 -4.70 -12.42 -6.28
C ALA A 198 -3.97 -11.41 -7.21
N ALA A 199 -3.97 -11.67 -8.53
CA ALA A 199 -3.36 -10.79 -9.54
C ALA A 199 -4.04 -9.43 -9.68
N LEU A 200 -5.32 -9.29 -9.31
CA LEU A 200 -6.02 -8.00 -9.35
C LEU A 200 -5.42 -6.97 -8.38
N SER A 201 -4.71 -7.39 -7.32
CA SER A 201 -4.09 -6.46 -6.38
C SER A 201 -2.86 -5.73 -6.95
N PRO A 202 -1.82 -6.41 -7.48
CA PRO A 202 -0.69 -5.71 -8.08
C PRO A 202 -1.06 -4.87 -9.31
N LEU A 203 -2.10 -5.27 -10.07
CA LEU A 203 -2.60 -4.53 -11.24
C LEU A 203 -3.29 -3.21 -10.89
N THR A 204 -3.83 -3.11 -9.67
CA THR A 204 -4.51 -1.88 -9.16
C THR A 204 -3.62 -1.09 -8.20
N GLY A 205 -2.34 -1.45 -8.08
CA GLY A 205 -1.39 -0.84 -7.15
C GLY A 205 -0.26 -0.11 -7.84
N HIS A 206 0.59 0.51 -7.01
CA HIS A 206 1.79 1.21 -7.46
C HIS A 206 2.72 0.35 -8.34
N ALA A 207 2.67 -0.98 -8.22
CA ALA A 207 3.44 -1.90 -9.06
C ALA A 207 3.09 -1.80 -10.56
N ALA A 208 1.84 -1.45 -10.91
CA ALA A 208 1.45 -1.21 -12.30
C ALA A 208 1.79 0.22 -12.79
N GLY A 209 2.08 1.14 -11.87
CA GLY A 209 2.39 2.54 -12.15
C GLY A 209 3.88 2.87 -12.23
N THR A 210 4.78 1.90 -12.04
CA THR A 210 6.23 2.10 -12.21
C THR A 210 6.57 2.20 -13.70
N SER A 211 7.23 3.28 -14.12
CA SER A 211 7.61 3.53 -15.52
C SER A 211 8.57 2.48 -16.09
N ASP A 212 9.53 2.04 -15.27
CA ASP A 212 10.50 0.99 -15.61
C ASP A 212 10.22 -0.28 -14.81
N GLY A 213 10.22 -1.44 -15.49
CA GLY A 213 10.14 -2.74 -14.82
C GLY A 213 8.76 -3.13 -14.26
N ALA A 214 7.67 -2.49 -14.70
CA ALA A 214 6.30 -2.78 -14.24
C ALA A 214 5.94 -4.28 -14.25
N ALA A 215 6.30 -5.00 -15.32
CA ALA A 215 6.04 -6.43 -15.42
C ALA A 215 6.75 -7.24 -14.30
N ALA A 216 7.99 -6.88 -13.97
CA ALA A 216 8.75 -7.51 -12.89
C ALA A 216 8.19 -7.15 -11.51
N ALA A 217 7.74 -5.90 -11.31
CA ALA A 217 7.11 -5.46 -10.07
C ALA A 217 5.76 -6.16 -9.83
N VAL A 218 4.91 -6.21 -10.86
CA VAL A 218 3.61 -6.91 -10.82
C VAL A 218 3.81 -8.41 -10.61
N GLY A 219 4.70 -9.04 -11.40
CA GLY A 219 5.01 -10.46 -11.30
C GLY A 219 5.61 -10.83 -9.95
N GLY A 220 6.57 -10.05 -9.46
CA GLY A 220 7.19 -10.24 -8.14
C GLY A 220 6.19 -10.12 -7.01
N HIS A 221 5.28 -9.14 -7.06
CA HIS A 221 4.22 -8.98 -6.07
C HIS A 221 3.21 -10.13 -6.11
N LEU A 222 2.78 -10.56 -7.30
CA LEU A 222 1.90 -11.72 -7.43
C LEU A 222 2.55 -12.99 -6.87
N LEU A 223 3.81 -13.26 -7.23
CA LEU A 223 4.56 -14.41 -6.72
C LEU A 223 4.72 -14.35 -5.19
N HIS A 224 4.99 -13.16 -4.63
CA HIS A 224 5.04 -12.96 -3.18
C HIS A 224 3.71 -13.30 -2.51
N LEU A 225 2.59 -12.82 -3.05
CA LEU A 225 1.24 -13.09 -2.53
C LEU A 225 0.87 -14.58 -2.59
N ILE A 226 1.15 -15.25 -3.71
CA ILE A 226 0.90 -16.69 -3.86
C ILE A 226 1.73 -17.47 -2.85
N ALA A 227 3.04 -17.18 -2.76
CA ALA A 227 3.93 -17.86 -1.84
C ALA A 227 3.53 -17.62 -0.36
N ALA A 228 3.18 -16.38 -0.01
CA ALA A 228 2.70 -16.02 1.33
C ALA A 228 1.39 -16.70 1.67
N GLY A 229 0.43 -16.76 0.75
CA GLY A 229 -0.86 -17.42 0.97
C GLY A 229 -0.74 -18.94 1.10
N LEU A 230 0.06 -19.59 0.24
CA LEU A 230 0.33 -21.03 0.37
C LEU A 230 1.05 -21.36 1.69
N TRP A 231 2.02 -20.53 2.09
CA TRP A 231 2.74 -20.72 3.34
C TRP A 231 1.83 -20.53 4.56
N PHE A 232 1.11 -19.41 4.64
CA PHE A 232 0.24 -19.09 5.76
C PHE A 232 -0.97 -20.03 5.86
N GLY A 233 -1.64 -20.28 4.74
CA GLY A 233 -2.74 -21.24 4.69
C GLY A 233 -2.31 -22.67 5.01
N GLY A 234 -1.10 -23.05 4.61
CA GLY A 234 -0.48 -24.31 4.98
C GLY A 234 -0.26 -24.43 6.49
N LEU A 235 0.27 -23.38 7.14
CA LEU A 235 0.42 -23.35 8.60
C LEU A 235 -0.92 -23.46 9.33
N ILE A 236 -1.93 -22.69 8.89
CA ILE A 236 -3.29 -22.77 9.44
C ILE A 236 -3.85 -24.18 9.27
N GLY A 237 -3.65 -24.80 8.11
CA GLY A 237 -4.10 -26.16 7.81
C GLY A 237 -3.45 -27.22 8.68
N ILE A 238 -2.11 -27.19 8.79
CA ILE A 238 -1.36 -28.11 9.66
C ILE A 238 -1.80 -27.93 11.12
N PHE A 239 -1.92 -26.68 11.57
CA PHE A 239 -2.40 -26.39 12.91
C PHE A 239 -3.83 -26.94 13.13
N ALA A 240 -4.72 -26.71 12.18
CA ALA A 240 -6.10 -27.20 12.21
C ALA A 240 -6.20 -28.73 12.27
N ALA A 241 -5.33 -29.44 11.53
CA ALA A 241 -5.24 -30.89 11.53
C ALA A 241 -4.84 -31.47 12.89
N THR A 242 -4.17 -30.69 13.76
CA THR A 242 -3.71 -31.16 15.08
C THR A 242 -4.80 -31.18 16.16
N PHE A 243 -5.98 -30.61 15.92
CA PHE A 243 -7.05 -30.48 16.92
C PHE A 243 -7.92 -31.72 17.15
N ALA A 244 -7.54 -32.89 16.60
CA ALA A 244 -8.26 -34.13 16.86
C ALA A 244 -8.17 -34.52 18.35
N ARG A 245 -9.31 -34.52 19.06
CA ARG A 245 -9.36 -34.78 20.52
C ARG A 245 -8.88 -36.18 20.94
N LYS A 246 -8.98 -37.15 20.04
CA LYS A 246 -8.43 -38.51 20.16
C LYS A 246 -7.97 -38.94 18.77
N PRO A 247 -6.73 -38.63 18.38
CA PRO A 247 -6.27 -38.93 17.03
C PRO A 247 -6.17 -40.45 16.85
N SER A 248 -6.96 -41.01 15.94
CA SER A 248 -6.77 -42.39 15.48
C SER A 248 -5.43 -42.53 14.75
N VAL A 249 -4.95 -43.76 14.57
CA VAL A 249 -3.73 -44.04 13.77
C VAL A 249 -3.85 -43.46 12.35
N GLU A 250 -5.04 -43.54 11.74
CA GLU A 250 -5.31 -42.95 10.43
C GLU A 250 -5.18 -41.43 10.43
N ASN A 251 -5.72 -40.74 11.45
CA ASN A 251 -5.60 -39.28 11.58
C ASN A 251 -4.13 -38.84 11.70
N ILE A 252 -3.32 -39.61 12.42
CA ILE A 252 -1.89 -39.34 12.60
C ILE A 252 -1.13 -39.53 11.29
N ARG A 253 -1.47 -40.57 10.52
CA ARG A 253 -0.87 -40.84 9.21
C ARG A 253 -1.20 -39.71 8.23
N ASP A 254 -2.45 -39.27 8.16
CA ASP A 254 -2.88 -38.16 7.30
C ASP A 254 -2.19 -36.85 7.69
N TRP A 255 -2.09 -36.58 8.99
CA TRP A 255 -1.35 -35.44 9.52
C TRP A 255 0.13 -35.47 9.11
N ASN A 256 0.82 -36.59 9.30
CA ASN A 256 2.23 -36.75 8.93
C ASN A 256 2.45 -36.58 7.41
N GLN A 257 1.54 -37.10 6.58
CA GLN A 257 1.60 -36.89 5.12
C GLN A 257 1.42 -35.42 4.76
N SER A 258 0.47 -34.73 5.38
CA SER A 258 0.23 -33.30 5.20
C SER A 258 1.46 -32.47 5.58
N ILE A 259 2.08 -32.77 6.75
CA ILE A 259 3.33 -32.13 7.19
C ILE A 259 4.45 -32.35 6.18
N SER A 260 4.63 -33.59 5.70
CA SER A 260 5.68 -33.92 4.73
C SER A 260 5.51 -33.17 3.41
N ARG A 261 4.28 -33.08 2.90
CA ARG A 261 3.96 -32.31 1.68
C ARG A 261 4.18 -30.82 1.87
N PHE A 262 3.68 -30.26 2.97
CA PHE A 262 3.88 -28.86 3.30
C PHE A 262 5.37 -28.53 3.43
N SER A 263 6.13 -29.38 4.15
CA SER A 263 7.57 -29.21 4.33
C SER A 263 8.34 -29.21 3.00
N LYS A 264 7.93 -30.06 2.03
CA LYS A 264 8.52 -30.06 0.69
C LYS A 264 8.15 -28.80 -0.09
N LEU A 265 6.90 -28.36 0.00
CA LEU A 265 6.44 -27.13 -0.64
C LEU A 265 7.19 -25.90 -0.11
N THR A 266 7.38 -25.80 1.21
CA THR A 266 8.08 -24.68 1.86
C THR A 266 9.54 -24.55 1.45
N LEU A 267 10.21 -25.62 1.02
CA LEU A 267 11.57 -25.53 0.47
C LEU A 267 11.64 -24.67 -0.80
N LEU A 268 10.54 -24.58 -1.55
CA LEU A 268 10.45 -23.75 -2.75
C LEU A 268 9.81 -22.39 -2.44
N ILE A 269 8.67 -22.37 -1.75
CA ILE A 269 7.89 -21.14 -1.59
C ILE A 269 8.51 -20.16 -0.60
N VAL A 270 9.24 -20.61 0.43
CA VAL A 270 9.86 -19.70 1.41
C VAL A 270 11.02 -18.90 0.80
N PRO A 271 11.99 -19.52 0.07
CA PRO A 271 13.00 -18.76 -0.66
C PRO A 271 12.40 -17.84 -1.73
N LEU A 272 11.38 -18.30 -2.45
CA LEU A 272 10.68 -17.48 -3.46
C LEU A 272 10.02 -16.25 -2.81
N MET A 273 9.33 -16.43 -1.68
CA MET A 273 8.72 -15.36 -0.91
C MET A 273 9.78 -14.36 -0.39
N GLY A 274 10.91 -14.88 0.11
CA GLY A 274 12.03 -14.05 0.56
C GLY A 274 12.65 -13.24 -0.57
N ALA A 275 12.95 -13.86 -1.70
CA ALA A 275 13.55 -13.20 -2.87
C ALA A 275 12.63 -12.14 -3.48
N THR A 276 11.35 -12.48 -3.69
CA THR A 276 10.36 -11.52 -4.21
C THR A 276 10.11 -10.38 -3.22
N GLY A 277 10.05 -10.66 -1.92
CA GLY A 277 9.90 -9.64 -0.88
C GLY A 277 11.11 -8.71 -0.80
N ALA A 278 12.32 -9.24 -0.92
CA ALA A 278 13.55 -8.46 -0.98
C ALA A 278 13.60 -7.59 -2.24
N GLY A 279 13.26 -8.14 -3.41
CA GLY A 279 13.20 -7.39 -4.67
C GLY A 279 12.20 -6.22 -4.60
N LEU A 280 11.01 -6.46 -4.06
CA LEU A 280 10.00 -5.41 -3.84
C LEU A 280 10.46 -4.35 -2.83
N ALA A 281 11.23 -4.74 -1.82
CA ALA A 281 11.76 -3.81 -0.84
C ALA A 281 12.88 -2.94 -1.42
N ILE A 282 13.83 -3.56 -2.15
CA ILE A 282 14.94 -2.88 -2.82
C ILE A 282 14.42 -1.89 -3.87
N ALA A 283 13.38 -2.27 -4.63
CA ALA A 283 12.77 -1.38 -5.63
C ALA A 283 12.16 -0.10 -5.04
N ARG A 284 12.01 -0.01 -3.71
CA ARG A 284 11.51 1.18 -3.00
C ARG A 284 12.59 1.96 -2.26
N LEU A 285 13.81 1.43 -2.15
CA LEU A 285 14.95 2.08 -1.48
C LEU A 285 15.82 2.79 -2.51
N HIS A 286 16.24 4.02 -2.24
CA HIS A 286 17.14 4.76 -3.12
C HIS A 286 18.60 4.65 -2.67
N ALA A 287 18.83 4.55 -1.35
CA ALA A 287 20.14 4.37 -0.75
C ALA A 287 20.14 3.21 0.26
N ALA A 288 21.30 2.56 0.43
CA ALA A 288 21.45 1.46 1.40
C ALA A 288 21.31 1.93 2.87
N THR A 289 21.66 3.18 3.15
CA THR A 289 21.54 3.80 4.49
C THR A 289 20.08 3.92 4.93
N GLU A 290 19.15 4.14 3.98
CA GLU A 290 17.72 4.20 4.26
C GLU A 290 17.17 2.90 4.88
N LEU A 291 17.83 1.76 4.65
CA LEU A 291 17.43 0.50 5.27
C LEU A 291 17.54 0.54 6.81
N LEU A 292 18.52 1.27 7.34
CA LEU A 292 18.76 1.39 8.78
C LEU A 292 18.13 2.65 9.39
N ASP A 293 18.12 3.75 8.64
CA ASP A 293 17.72 5.05 9.17
C ASP A 293 16.20 5.28 9.08
N SER A 294 15.56 4.78 8.02
CA SER A 294 14.15 5.04 7.76
C SER A 294 13.20 4.10 8.52
N ARG A 295 11.99 4.58 8.79
CA ARG A 295 10.90 3.76 9.35
C ARG A 295 10.54 2.59 8.42
N TYR A 296 10.53 2.83 7.11
CA TYR A 296 10.29 1.81 6.10
C TYR A 296 11.35 0.69 6.16
N GLY A 297 12.63 1.07 6.16
CA GLY A 297 13.76 0.14 6.25
C GLY A 297 13.75 -0.71 7.52
N LYS A 298 13.49 -0.10 8.68
CA LYS A 298 13.35 -0.81 9.96
C LYS A 298 12.23 -1.84 9.94
N LEU A 299 11.08 -1.54 9.32
CA LEU A 299 9.98 -2.50 9.16
C LEU A 299 10.35 -3.66 8.21
N VAL A 300 11.09 -3.37 7.12
CA VAL A 300 11.62 -4.40 6.22
C VAL A 300 12.57 -5.33 6.98
N LEU A 301 13.49 -4.78 7.78
CA LEU A 301 14.42 -5.55 8.61
C LEU A 301 13.70 -6.40 9.66
N LEU A 302 12.70 -5.83 10.35
CA LEU A 302 11.87 -6.58 11.30
C LEU A 302 11.17 -7.76 10.63
N LYS A 303 10.53 -7.54 9.47
CA LYS A 303 9.86 -8.61 8.71
C LYS A 303 10.87 -9.67 8.24
N GLY A 304 12.06 -9.24 7.80
CA GLY A 304 13.16 -10.13 7.44
C GLY A 304 13.66 -10.97 8.62
N ALA A 305 13.83 -10.36 9.79
CA ALA A 305 14.24 -11.07 11.01
C ALA A 305 13.20 -12.11 11.45
N ILE A 306 11.91 -11.75 11.41
CA ILE A 306 10.81 -12.70 11.68
C ILE A 306 10.88 -13.89 10.71
N LEU A 307 11.09 -13.63 9.42
CA LEU A 307 11.23 -14.69 8.42
C LEU A 307 12.42 -15.62 8.71
N LEU A 308 13.57 -15.08 9.12
CA LEU A 308 14.74 -15.87 9.50
C LEU A 308 14.47 -16.75 10.73
N VAL A 309 13.79 -16.22 11.76
CA VAL A 309 13.40 -17.00 12.94
C VAL A 309 12.46 -18.14 12.55
N VAL A 310 11.45 -17.85 11.73
CA VAL A 310 10.53 -18.86 11.20
C VAL A 310 11.28 -19.94 10.40
N ILE A 311 12.23 -19.57 9.55
CA ILE A 311 13.08 -20.53 8.81
C ILE A 311 13.84 -21.41 9.81
N GLY A 312 14.40 -20.81 10.87
CA GLY A 312 15.06 -21.55 11.96
C GLY A 312 14.13 -22.60 12.58
N ILE A 313 12.91 -22.20 12.97
CA ILE A 313 11.91 -23.12 13.53
C ILE A 313 11.56 -24.22 12.53
N GLY A 314 11.36 -23.88 11.25
CA GLY A 314 11.08 -24.85 10.19
C GLY A 314 12.21 -25.87 9.97
N VAL A 315 13.47 -25.45 10.12
CA VAL A 315 14.62 -26.36 10.10
C VAL A 315 14.59 -27.30 11.31
N PHE A 316 14.27 -26.79 12.51
CA PHE A 316 14.09 -27.62 13.71
C PHE A 316 12.92 -28.60 13.58
N HIS A 317 11.79 -28.16 13.00
CA HIS A 317 10.66 -29.02 12.64
C HIS A 317 11.14 -30.20 11.81
N ARG A 318 11.88 -29.93 10.73
CA ARG A 318 12.31 -30.95 9.78
C ARG A 318 13.42 -31.86 10.32
N ARG A 319 14.41 -31.31 11.02
CA ARG A 319 15.63 -32.05 11.42
C ARG A 319 15.54 -32.69 12.79
N VAL A 320 14.69 -32.19 13.67
CA VAL A 320 14.65 -32.63 15.08
C VAL A 320 13.26 -33.13 15.48
N TRP A 321 12.21 -32.32 15.31
CA TRP A 321 10.88 -32.69 15.83
C TRP A 321 10.20 -33.75 14.98
N LEU A 322 10.24 -33.66 13.64
CA LEU A 322 9.64 -34.64 12.76
C LEU A 322 10.29 -36.03 12.85
N PRO A 323 11.64 -36.18 12.83
CA PRO A 323 12.27 -37.49 12.97
C PRO A 323 12.05 -38.13 14.36
N ARG A 324 11.94 -37.32 15.42
CA ARG A 324 11.61 -37.82 16.78
C ARG A 324 10.15 -38.24 16.91
N LEU A 325 9.26 -37.57 16.18
CA LEU A 325 7.84 -37.88 16.21
C LEU A 325 7.53 -39.20 15.49
N GLN A 326 8.16 -39.45 14.34
CA GLN A 326 7.90 -40.63 13.48
C GLN A 326 7.91 -41.99 14.20
N PRO A 327 8.97 -42.38 14.97
CA PRO A 327 8.99 -43.69 15.64
C PRO A 327 7.97 -43.78 16.79
N LEU A 328 7.58 -42.64 17.37
CA LEU A 328 6.61 -42.58 18.46
C LEU A 328 5.16 -42.64 17.96
N LEU A 329 4.91 -42.53 16.64
CA LEU A 329 3.54 -42.58 16.09
C LEU A 329 2.89 -43.95 16.25
N GLU A 330 3.70 -45.01 16.35
CA GLU A 330 3.27 -46.40 16.53
C GLU A 330 3.19 -46.80 18.01
N GLN A 331 3.65 -45.94 18.92
CA GLN A 331 3.70 -46.19 20.36
C GLN A 331 2.59 -45.40 21.09
N GLU A 332 2.17 -45.92 22.24
CA GLU A 332 1.26 -45.23 23.16
C GLU A 332 2.04 -44.87 24.44
N GLY A 333 1.83 -43.65 24.95
CA GLY A 333 2.50 -43.21 26.18
C GLY A 333 2.76 -41.71 26.24
N THR A 334 3.26 -41.27 27.39
CA THR A 334 3.55 -39.86 27.71
C THR A 334 4.62 -39.25 26.80
N GLU A 335 5.58 -40.04 26.30
CA GLU A 335 6.63 -39.55 25.39
C GLU A 335 6.07 -39.09 24.04
N ARG A 336 5.10 -39.82 23.49
CA ARG A 336 4.38 -39.44 22.27
C ARG A 336 3.60 -38.14 22.48
N GLU A 337 2.88 -38.02 23.60
CA GLU A 337 2.11 -36.81 23.92
C GLU A 337 3.02 -35.58 24.04
N GLN A 338 4.18 -35.72 24.68
CA GLN A 338 5.17 -34.65 24.79
C GLN A 338 5.78 -34.28 23.42
N ALA A 339 6.11 -35.27 22.57
CA ALA A 339 6.64 -35.01 21.24
C ALA A 339 5.63 -34.27 20.35
N ILE A 340 4.36 -34.70 20.39
CA ILE A 340 3.25 -34.00 19.70
C ILE A 340 3.08 -32.58 20.25
N GLY A 341 3.09 -32.41 21.57
CA GLY A 341 2.96 -31.10 22.21
C GLY A 341 4.08 -30.12 21.79
N ARG A 342 5.34 -30.57 21.79
CA ARG A 342 6.47 -29.75 21.32
C ARG A 342 6.33 -29.35 19.85
N PHE A 343 5.91 -30.28 19.00
CA PHE A 343 5.65 -30.01 17.59
C PHE A 343 4.54 -28.97 17.40
N ILE A 344 3.40 -29.13 18.10
CA ILE A 344 2.27 -28.20 18.01
C ILE A 344 2.65 -26.81 18.52
N ASN A 345 3.38 -26.71 19.62
CA ASN A 345 3.86 -25.44 20.15
C ASN A 345 4.78 -24.73 19.13
N GLY A 346 5.59 -25.51 18.41
CA GLY A 346 6.36 -25.06 17.27
C GLY A 346 5.52 -24.41 16.17
N VAL A 347 4.53 -25.15 15.68
CA VAL A 347 3.58 -24.66 14.65
C VAL A 347 2.82 -23.44 15.14
N GLN A 348 2.42 -23.38 16.42
CA GLN A 348 1.78 -22.21 17.02
C GLN A 348 2.69 -20.99 17.01
N LEU A 349 3.96 -21.17 17.38
CA LEU A 349 4.95 -20.10 17.34
C LEU A 349 5.16 -19.59 15.90
N GLU A 350 5.29 -20.50 14.93
CA GLU A 350 5.36 -20.13 13.50
C GLU A 350 4.13 -19.35 13.05
N LEU A 351 2.93 -19.75 13.48
CA LEU A 351 1.69 -19.07 13.11
C LEU A 351 1.58 -17.66 13.73
N VAL A 352 2.00 -17.49 14.98
CA VAL A 352 2.07 -16.18 15.64
C VAL A 352 3.08 -15.28 14.95
N LEU A 353 4.26 -15.80 14.61
CA LEU A 353 5.28 -15.06 13.87
C LEU A 353 4.82 -14.71 12.45
N ALA A 354 4.11 -15.63 11.78
CA ALA A 354 3.50 -15.35 10.48
C ALA A 354 2.50 -14.20 10.58
N LEU A 355 1.61 -14.22 11.58
CA LEU A 355 0.65 -13.14 11.82
C LEU A 355 1.36 -11.80 12.08
N ALA A 356 2.42 -11.80 12.88
CA ALA A 356 3.25 -10.61 13.11
C ALA A 356 3.88 -10.09 11.80
N ALA A 357 4.35 -10.98 10.93
CA ALA A 357 4.88 -10.61 9.61
C ALA A 357 3.81 -10.02 8.68
N PHE A 358 2.57 -10.52 8.74
CA PHE A 358 1.43 -9.92 8.00
C PHE A 358 1.06 -8.54 8.54
N ILE A 359 1.07 -8.34 9.85
CA ILE A 359 0.84 -7.02 10.46
C ILE A 359 1.93 -6.05 10.02
N ALA A 360 3.21 -6.46 10.09
CA ALA A 360 4.33 -5.65 9.61
C ALA A 360 4.20 -5.34 8.10
N ALA A 361 3.73 -6.29 7.29
CA ALA A 361 3.45 -6.07 5.87
C ALA A 361 2.31 -5.06 5.64
N GLY A 362 1.25 -5.12 6.44
CA GLY A 362 0.18 -4.13 6.44
C GLY A 362 0.68 -2.73 6.79
N MET A 363 1.54 -2.61 7.82
CA MET A 363 2.18 -1.34 8.20
C MET A 363 3.12 -0.80 7.10
N LEU A 364 3.84 -1.69 6.39
CA LEU A 364 4.63 -1.31 5.22
C LEU A 364 3.78 -0.77 4.06
N SER A 365 2.49 -1.15 3.99
CA SER A 365 1.57 -0.62 2.98
C SER A 365 1.09 0.80 3.28
N THR A 366 1.20 1.27 4.53
CA THR A 366 0.79 2.62 4.96
C THR A 366 1.97 3.52 5.30
N THR A 367 3.18 2.99 5.35
CA THR A 367 4.40 3.76 5.56
C THR A 367 4.85 4.30 4.20
N SER A 368 4.99 5.63 4.10
CA SER A 368 5.60 6.24 2.92
C SER A 368 6.99 5.65 2.68
N PRO A 369 7.42 5.47 1.41
CA PRO A 369 8.80 5.15 1.10
C PRO A 369 9.74 6.12 1.81
N SER A 370 10.97 5.70 2.09
CA SER A 370 12.05 6.54 2.61
C SER A 370 12.44 7.61 1.60
N GLN A 371 11.55 8.56 1.33
CA GLN A 371 11.93 9.85 0.78
C GLN A 371 12.65 10.59 1.91
N ALA A 372 13.91 10.26 2.11
CA ALA A 372 14.81 11.18 2.78
C ALA A 372 14.97 12.39 1.85
N SER A 373 14.15 13.41 2.13
CA SER A 373 14.49 14.82 1.94
C SER A 373 14.55 15.39 0.52
N ALA A 374 13.53 15.21 -0.32
CA ALA A 374 13.10 16.30 -1.20
C ALA A 374 11.60 16.18 -1.40
N GLU A 375 10.82 16.99 -0.69
CA GLU A 375 9.46 17.19 -1.15
C GLU A 375 9.53 17.70 -2.59
N PRO A 376 8.79 17.10 -3.54
CA PRO A 376 8.73 17.64 -4.87
C PRO A 376 8.19 19.06 -4.75
N LEU A 377 8.98 20.05 -5.18
CA LEU A 377 8.53 21.44 -5.15
C LEU A 377 7.27 21.51 -5.99
N TYR A 378 6.15 21.86 -5.37
CA TYR A 378 4.94 22.28 -6.05
C TYR A 378 4.72 23.75 -5.72
N TRP A 379 4.95 24.61 -6.70
CA TRP A 379 4.78 26.04 -6.53
C TRP A 379 3.78 26.54 -7.56
N HIS A 380 2.59 26.90 -7.08
CA HIS A 380 1.52 27.44 -7.89
C HIS A 380 1.25 28.89 -7.51
N VAL A 381 1.10 29.75 -8.51
CA VAL A 381 0.70 31.16 -8.34
C VAL A 381 -0.52 31.43 -9.19
N MET A 382 -1.54 31.99 -8.56
CA MET A 382 -2.75 32.49 -9.20
C MET A 382 -2.61 34.01 -9.41
N GLY A 383 -2.23 34.44 -10.61
CA GLY A 383 -2.31 35.86 -10.98
C GLY A 383 -3.65 36.20 -11.63
N GLU A 384 -4.01 37.48 -11.67
CA GLU A 384 -5.22 37.94 -12.37
C GLU A 384 -5.07 37.85 -13.90
N GLU A 385 -3.84 37.99 -14.40
CA GLU A 385 -3.53 38.05 -15.84
C GLU A 385 -2.80 36.79 -16.33
N ALA A 386 -2.12 36.07 -15.45
CA ALA A 386 -1.45 34.81 -15.78
C ALA A 386 -1.37 33.88 -14.55
N HIS A 387 -1.57 32.59 -14.76
CA HIS A 387 -1.34 31.58 -13.73
C HIS A 387 -0.10 30.75 -14.06
N MET A 388 0.59 30.25 -13.04
CA MET A 388 1.72 29.35 -13.26
C MET A 388 1.82 28.27 -12.19
N SER A 389 2.31 27.10 -12.58
CA SER A 389 2.68 26.00 -11.68
C SER A 389 4.06 25.49 -12.07
N LEU A 390 5.03 25.61 -11.17
CA LEU A 390 6.31 24.95 -11.29
C LEU A 390 6.33 23.66 -10.45
N ARG A 391 6.78 22.57 -11.05
CA ARG A 391 6.98 21.27 -10.41
C ARG A 391 8.42 20.83 -10.57
N ILE A 392 9.12 20.59 -9.47
CA ILE A 392 10.47 19.99 -9.48
C ILE A 392 10.38 18.67 -8.74
N LYS A 393 10.57 17.56 -9.43
CA LYS A 393 10.52 16.21 -8.84
C LYS A 393 11.92 15.59 -8.84
N PRO A 394 12.40 15.05 -7.72
CA PRO A 394 13.62 14.25 -7.70
C PRO A 394 13.42 12.96 -8.50
N GLU A 395 14.42 12.59 -9.30
CA GLU A 395 14.46 11.39 -10.14
C GLU A 395 15.46 10.36 -9.59
N SER A 396 15.23 9.09 -9.90
CA SER A 396 16.15 8.00 -9.55
C SER A 396 17.50 8.20 -10.26
N GLY A 397 18.51 8.67 -9.52
CA GLY A 397 19.83 9.03 -10.08
C GLY A 397 20.35 10.42 -9.69
N GLY A 398 19.66 11.12 -8.78
CA GLY A 398 20.09 12.41 -8.23
C GLY A 398 19.91 13.59 -9.19
N GLY A 399 19.10 13.42 -10.24
CA GLY A 399 18.63 14.52 -11.08
C GLY A 399 17.21 14.92 -10.69
N HIS A 400 16.70 15.96 -11.32
CA HIS A 400 15.34 16.45 -11.14
C HIS A 400 14.64 16.57 -12.50
N SER A 401 13.38 16.17 -12.55
CA SER A 401 12.48 16.51 -13.64
C SER A 401 11.76 17.81 -13.30
N ILE A 402 11.76 18.74 -14.26
CA ILE A 402 11.21 20.07 -14.07
C ILE A 402 10.08 20.27 -15.07
N LYS A 403 8.91 20.65 -14.57
CA LYS A 403 7.72 20.91 -15.37
C LYS A 403 7.15 22.26 -14.99
N LEU A 404 6.97 23.11 -16.00
CA LEU A 404 6.33 24.41 -15.87
C LEU A 404 5.02 24.40 -16.65
N ASP A 405 3.91 24.57 -15.95
CA ASP A 405 2.62 24.84 -16.56
C ASP A 405 2.36 26.34 -16.44
N SER A 406 2.03 27.01 -17.54
CA SER A 406 1.57 28.41 -17.56
C SER A 406 0.19 28.49 -18.19
N TRP A 407 -0.71 29.30 -17.62
CA TRP A 407 -2.02 29.58 -18.17
C TRP A 407 -2.09 31.07 -18.52
N LEU A 408 -2.43 31.37 -19.77
CA LEU A 408 -2.67 32.72 -20.29
C LEU A 408 -4.10 32.80 -20.85
N PRO A 409 -4.73 33.98 -20.89
CA PRO A 409 -6.03 34.16 -21.53
C PRO A 409 -6.04 33.55 -22.94
N SER A 410 -7.12 32.85 -23.31
CA SER A 410 -7.22 32.11 -24.58
C SER A 410 -7.11 32.98 -25.84
N GLU A 411 -7.17 34.31 -25.69
CA GLU A 411 -6.94 35.27 -26.76
C GLU A 411 -5.45 35.50 -27.07
N LEU A 412 -4.55 35.03 -26.20
CA LEU A 412 -3.10 35.20 -26.29
C LEU A 412 -2.42 33.95 -26.84
N GLU A 413 -1.32 34.16 -27.58
CA GLU A 413 -0.50 33.06 -28.09
C GLU A 413 0.41 32.46 -27.00
N ALA A 414 1.15 31.40 -27.36
CA ALA A 414 2.09 30.76 -26.46
C ALA A 414 3.10 31.77 -25.87
N PRO A 415 3.47 31.63 -24.58
CA PRO A 415 4.41 32.53 -23.95
C PRO A 415 5.75 32.59 -24.70
N VAL A 416 6.27 33.81 -24.84
CA VAL A 416 7.56 34.08 -25.48
C VAL A 416 8.68 33.81 -24.47
N GLU A 417 9.57 32.89 -24.82
CA GLU A 417 10.77 32.51 -24.06
C GLU A 417 10.55 32.24 -22.55
N PRO A 418 9.76 31.23 -22.16
CA PRO A 418 9.65 30.86 -20.75
C PRO A 418 11.00 30.36 -20.23
N LYS A 419 11.51 31.04 -19.20
CA LYS A 419 12.78 30.75 -18.55
C LYS A 419 12.52 30.34 -17.11
N VAL A 420 13.18 29.25 -16.71
CA VAL A 420 13.32 28.87 -15.31
C VAL A 420 14.80 28.95 -14.99
N GLU A 421 15.16 29.83 -14.07
CA GLU A 421 16.53 30.08 -13.66
C GLU A 421 16.69 29.69 -12.19
N ALA A 422 17.83 29.08 -11.87
CA ALA A 422 18.15 28.66 -10.50
C ALA A 422 19.51 29.22 -10.09
N ALA A 423 19.55 29.95 -8.98
CA ALA A 423 20.79 30.49 -8.41
C ALA A 423 20.99 30.01 -6.97
N PRO A 424 22.19 29.52 -6.58
CA PRO A 424 22.44 29.10 -5.20
C PRO A 424 22.53 30.33 -4.28
N LEU A 425 21.79 30.36 -3.18
CA LEU A 425 21.87 31.48 -2.21
C LEU A 425 23.23 31.56 -1.51
N ALA A 426 23.96 30.45 -1.41
CA ALA A 426 25.29 30.41 -0.81
C ALA A 426 26.34 31.20 -1.61
N SER A 427 26.11 31.44 -2.91
CA SER A 427 27.04 32.12 -3.81
C SER A 427 26.30 33.13 -4.70
N PRO A 428 25.87 34.29 -4.14
CA PRO A 428 25.01 35.26 -4.83
C PRO A 428 25.63 35.88 -6.10
N ASP A 429 26.96 35.81 -6.26
CA ASP A 429 27.68 36.30 -7.44
C ASP A 429 27.73 35.28 -8.60
N THR A 430 27.14 34.08 -8.42
CA THR A 430 27.10 33.06 -9.48
C THR A 430 25.99 33.38 -10.46
N GLU A 431 26.27 33.34 -11.78
CA GLU A 431 25.24 33.52 -12.79
C GLU A 431 24.12 32.47 -12.63
N PRO A 432 22.83 32.88 -12.69
CA PRO A 432 21.71 31.95 -12.60
C PRO A 432 21.80 30.87 -13.67
N GLN A 433 21.62 29.61 -13.27
CA GLN A 433 21.59 28.48 -14.19
C GLN A 433 20.25 28.45 -14.90
N SER A 434 20.25 28.70 -16.21
CA SER A 434 19.05 28.57 -17.04
C SER A 434 18.74 27.10 -17.32
N ILE A 435 17.52 26.68 -17.02
CA ILE A 435 17.03 25.33 -17.27
C ILE A 435 16.36 25.33 -18.64
N PRO A 436 16.90 24.57 -19.62
CA PRO A 436 16.30 24.52 -20.95
C PRO A 436 14.96 23.78 -20.91
N LEU A 437 13.92 24.44 -21.40
CA LEU A 437 12.54 23.93 -21.45
C LEU A 437 12.09 23.70 -22.89
N GLU A 438 11.24 22.69 -23.09
CA GLU A 438 10.61 22.38 -24.37
C GLU A 438 9.09 22.36 -24.19
N LEU A 439 8.36 23.03 -25.09
CA LEU A 439 6.91 22.99 -25.11
C LEU A 439 6.43 21.58 -25.52
N LYS A 440 5.58 20.96 -24.70
CA LYS A 440 5.04 19.62 -24.95
C LYS A 440 3.57 19.62 -25.32
N VAL A 441 2.77 20.44 -24.64
CA VAL A 441 1.31 20.50 -24.81
C VAL A 441 0.88 21.96 -24.78
N SER A 442 -0.01 22.35 -25.69
CA SER A 442 -0.66 23.66 -25.70
C SER A 442 -2.13 23.51 -26.07
N GLY A 443 -2.99 24.33 -25.47
CA GLY A 443 -4.42 24.41 -25.79
C GLY A 443 -5.32 24.52 -24.55
N PRO A 444 -6.65 24.44 -24.74
CA PRO A 444 -7.60 24.56 -23.65
C PRO A 444 -7.39 23.43 -22.64
N ASP A 445 -7.38 23.76 -21.36
CA ASP A 445 -7.27 22.79 -20.28
C ASP A 445 -8.68 22.42 -19.79
N PRO A 446 -9.18 21.20 -20.08
CA PRO A 446 -10.53 20.78 -19.66
C PRO A 446 -10.70 20.74 -18.14
N TYR A 447 -9.58 20.76 -17.41
CA TYR A 447 -9.52 20.73 -15.96
C TYR A 447 -8.90 22.02 -15.38
N GLY A 448 -8.66 23.02 -16.23
CA GLY A 448 -8.04 24.29 -15.88
C GLY A 448 -9.06 25.41 -15.72
N PHE A 449 -8.63 26.63 -15.97
CA PHE A 449 -9.42 27.84 -15.74
C PHE A 449 -10.19 28.23 -17.01
N GLU A 450 -11.48 28.54 -16.86
CA GLU A 450 -12.33 28.97 -17.98
C GLU A 450 -11.81 30.30 -18.57
N GLY A 451 -11.62 30.34 -19.89
CA GLY A 451 -11.05 31.51 -20.59
C GLY A 451 -9.52 31.56 -20.63
N PHE A 452 -8.82 30.52 -20.15
CA PHE A 452 -7.37 30.41 -20.22
C PHE A 452 -6.92 29.15 -20.98
N ASP A 453 -5.90 29.32 -21.80
CA ASP A 453 -5.20 28.23 -22.47
C ASP A 453 -3.96 27.83 -21.66
N LYS A 454 -3.71 26.52 -21.58
CA LYS A 454 -2.57 25.96 -20.87
C LYS A 454 -1.42 25.67 -21.81
N PHE A 455 -0.24 26.11 -21.40
CA PHE A 455 1.04 25.81 -22.04
C PHE A 455 1.91 25.02 -21.07
N THR A 456 2.30 23.82 -21.49
CA THR A 456 3.06 22.88 -20.66
C THR A 456 4.48 22.72 -21.20
N TYR A 457 5.45 23.08 -20.37
CA TYR A 457 6.87 22.98 -20.66
C TYR A 457 7.54 21.94 -19.77
N GLU A 458 8.44 21.15 -20.34
CA GLU A 458 9.23 20.15 -19.60
C GLU A 458 10.71 20.35 -19.89
N SER A 459 11.57 20.07 -18.91
CA SER A 459 13.01 20.17 -19.09
C SER A 459 13.52 19.24 -20.19
N VAL A 460 14.36 19.77 -21.10
CA VAL A 460 14.94 18.99 -22.21
C VAL A 460 15.73 17.78 -21.68
N ASN A 461 16.40 17.97 -20.54
CA ASN A 461 17.01 16.88 -19.79
C ASN A 461 16.07 16.43 -18.67
N ARG A 462 15.63 15.17 -18.72
CA ARG A 462 14.75 14.58 -17.69
C ARG A 462 15.43 14.41 -16.33
N ALA A 463 16.75 14.53 -16.26
CA ALA A 463 17.53 14.44 -15.03
C ALA A 463 18.45 15.66 -14.87
N TYR A 464 17.86 16.86 -14.76
CA TYR A 464 18.62 18.09 -14.53
C TYR A 464 19.32 18.03 -13.17
N ARG A 465 20.61 18.35 -13.11
CA ARG A 465 21.39 18.33 -11.86
C ARG A 465 21.75 19.75 -11.47
N PHE A 466 21.31 20.14 -10.28
CA PHE A 466 21.74 21.39 -9.65
C PHE A 466 23.22 21.27 -9.25
N GLY A 467 23.93 22.41 -9.22
CA GLY A 467 25.36 22.48 -8.92
C GLY A 467 25.76 22.15 -7.47
N GLY A 468 24.82 21.75 -6.62
CA GLY A 468 25.03 21.44 -5.21
C GLY A 468 23.71 21.45 -4.41
N SER A 469 23.75 20.94 -3.19
CA SER A 469 22.64 20.95 -2.25
C SER A 469 22.61 22.25 -1.42
N GLY A 470 21.42 22.71 -1.03
CA GLY A 470 21.24 23.93 -0.24
C GLY A 470 20.02 24.75 -0.65
N SER A 471 19.94 25.99 -0.17
CA SER A 471 18.87 26.92 -0.53
C SER A 471 19.14 27.52 -1.91
N TRP A 472 18.19 27.34 -2.83
CA TRP A 472 18.22 27.87 -4.19
C TRP A 472 17.13 28.91 -4.37
N ARG A 473 17.46 30.00 -5.07
CA ARG A 473 16.51 30.97 -5.57
C ARG A 473 16.06 30.52 -6.96
N ILE A 474 14.78 30.20 -7.09
CA ILE A 474 14.17 29.84 -8.36
C ILE A 474 13.41 31.05 -8.91
N ILE A 475 13.73 31.44 -10.13
CA ILE A 475 13.10 32.53 -10.86
C ILE A 475 12.39 31.94 -12.07
N VAL A 476 11.10 32.23 -12.20
CA VAL A 476 10.32 31.90 -13.40
C VAL A 476 9.93 33.18 -14.08
N SER A 477 10.23 33.30 -15.37
CA SER A 477 9.83 34.45 -16.18
C SER A 477 9.35 34.03 -17.55
N PHE A 478 8.25 34.63 -18.00
CA PHE A 478 7.75 34.49 -19.37
C PHE A 478 7.04 35.77 -19.78
N SER A 479 7.08 36.08 -21.08
CA SER A 479 6.33 37.21 -21.63
C SER A 479 5.09 36.70 -22.37
N ASP A 480 3.99 37.44 -22.29
CA ASP A 480 2.83 37.19 -23.13
C ASP A 480 3.03 37.72 -24.57
N SER A 481 2.07 37.46 -25.45
CA SER A 481 2.10 37.94 -26.83
C SER A 481 1.89 39.46 -26.99
N GLN A 482 1.51 40.16 -25.92
CA GLN A 482 1.36 41.62 -25.87
C GLN A 482 2.62 42.31 -25.32
N GLY A 483 3.63 41.55 -24.90
CA GLY A 483 4.89 42.05 -24.37
C GLY A 483 4.89 42.31 -22.87
N GLN A 484 3.85 41.90 -22.14
CA GLN A 484 3.81 41.94 -20.68
C GLN A 484 4.70 40.85 -20.09
N LEU A 485 5.61 41.23 -19.19
CA LEU A 485 6.52 40.31 -18.52
C LEU A 485 5.94 39.84 -17.19
N HIS A 486 5.73 38.53 -17.06
CA HIS A 486 5.38 37.89 -15.79
C HIS A 486 6.64 37.28 -15.16
N ARG A 487 6.95 37.69 -13.93
CA ARG A 487 8.13 37.21 -13.19
C ARG A 487 7.75 36.79 -11.78
N TYR A 488 8.18 35.60 -11.40
CA TYR A 488 7.93 34.98 -10.10
C TYR A 488 9.26 34.55 -9.48
N GLU A 489 9.40 34.72 -8.16
CA GLU A 489 10.57 34.27 -7.41
C GLU A 489 10.17 33.47 -6.17
N LYS A 490 10.88 32.37 -5.89
CA LYS A 490 10.73 31.59 -4.65
C LYS A 490 12.07 30.99 -4.22
N VAL A 491 12.32 31.01 -2.92
CA VAL A 491 13.45 30.30 -2.31
C VAL A 491 13.02 28.89 -1.92
N VAL A 492 13.83 27.90 -2.29
CA VAL A 492 13.54 26.49 -2.11
C VAL A 492 14.80 25.76 -1.68
N ASP A 493 14.69 24.89 -0.68
CA ASP A 493 15.77 23.99 -0.29
C ASP A 493 15.76 22.75 -1.19
N LEU A 494 16.85 22.54 -1.93
CA LEU A 494 17.04 21.37 -2.78
C LEU A 494 18.15 20.49 -2.16
N PRO A 495 17.94 19.17 -2.05
CA PRO A 495 18.87 18.25 -1.37
C PRO A 495 20.12 17.88 -2.15
#